data_AF-A0A5C6JP29-F1
#
_entry.id   AF-A0A5C6JP29-F1
#
_cell.length_a   1.000
_cell.length_b   1.000
_cell.length_c   1.000
_cell.angle_alpha   90.00
_cell.angle_beta   90.00
_cell.angle_gamma   90.00
#
_symmetry.space_group_name_H-M   'P 1'
#
loop_
_entity.id
_entity.type
_entity.pdbx_description
1 polymer ?
#
loop_
_entity_poly.entity_id
_entity_poly.type
_entity_poly.pdbx_seq_one_letter_code
_entity_poly.pdbx_strand_id
1 'polypeptide(L)'
;MRKTVLVLVEKLYCDAHIARDGSEVEATASLKLGRDTWHLCLEHNVSFGRYLCDALGAPPESEAVEVEPVSEPEPEPEPEPEPAAVQSVMIAGEVPGYEWDDAREAVRNLGYEVVGRADDSTVLLILGEGGDRNATKLRDASERGIPVMDVRKPGRFKSAIRSGELVGGDPLPEPAKVDRSGMSERERNRAVRAWARENGYAVPTKGRIPMHVRHAWEHRDESEGKAAAA
;
A
#
# COMPACT_ATOMS: atom_id res chain seq x y z
N MET A 1 -32.53 6.36 14.56
CA MET A 1 -31.85 5.53 15.58
C MET A 1 -30.51 6.20 15.90
N ARG A 2 -30.28 6.63 17.16
CA ARG A 2 -29.00 7.23 17.55
C ARG A 2 -27.99 6.10 17.75
N LYS A 3 -26.89 6.14 16.99
CA LYS A 3 -25.82 5.14 17.07
C LYS A 3 -24.87 5.58 18.18
N THR A 4 -24.88 4.88 19.31
CA THR A 4 -23.90 5.11 20.38
C THR A 4 -22.58 4.51 19.93
N VAL A 5 -21.56 5.36 19.75
CA VAL A 5 -20.18 4.93 19.47
C VAL A 5 -19.47 4.82 20.80
N LEU A 6 -18.99 3.63 21.14
CA LEU A 6 -18.10 3.43 22.28
C LEU A 6 -16.69 3.83 21.82
N VAL A 7 -16.19 4.94 22.35
CA VAL A 7 -14.81 5.39 22.14
C VAL A 7 -13.97 4.85 23.29
N LEU A 8 -12.96 4.04 22.97
CA LEU A 8 -11.95 3.64 23.93
C LEU A 8 -11.08 4.87 24.22
N VAL A 9 -11.13 5.36 25.45
CA VAL A 9 -10.27 6.45 25.92
C VAL A 9 -9.10 5.80 26.65
N GLU A 10 -7.91 5.88 26.07
CA GLU A 10 -6.68 5.52 26.76
C GLU A 10 -6.43 6.54 27.87
N LYS A 11 -6.36 6.06 29.12
CA LYS A 11 -6.02 6.90 30.26
C LYS A 11 -4.52 7.00 30.38
N LEU A 12 -4.01 8.22 30.41
CA LEU A 12 -2.60 8.50 30.70
C LEU A 12 -2.45 8.79 32.20
N TYR A 13 -1.36 8.31 32.78
CA TYR A 13 -1.08 8.43 34.20
C TYR A 13 0.10 9.36 34.47
N CYS A 14 0.13 9.95 35.67
CA CYS A 14 1.13 10.91 36.08
C CYS A 14 2.45 10.21 36.42
N ASP A 15 3.48 10.46 35.62
CA ASP A 15 4.82 9.86 35.75
C ASP A 15 5.47 10.19 37.10
N ALA A 16 5.18 11.37 37.67
CA ALA A 16 5.74 11.79 38.94
C ALA A 16 5.20 10.97 40.13
N HIS A 17 3.91 10.60 40.11
CA HIS A 17 3.32 9.71 41.12
C HIS A 17 3.84 8.28 40.95
N ILE A 18 3.89 7.79 39.70
CA ILE A 18 4.46 6.48 39.39
C ILE A 18 5.90 6.38 39.90
N ALA A 19 6.73 7.40 39.66
CA ALA A 19 8.13 7.43 40.09
C ALA A 19 8.31 7.58 41.61
N ARG A 20 7.41 8.32 42.28
CA ARG A 20 7.54 8.64 43.72
C ARG A 20 7.06 7.50 44.62
N ASP A 21 5.86 6.98 44.36
CA ASP A 21 5.19 6.01 45.23
C ASP A 21 4.43 4.92 44.46
N GLY A 22 4.46 4.94 43.13
CA GLY A 22 3.78 3.97 42.28
C GLY A 22 2.27 4.23 42.14
N SER A 23 1.76 5.37 42.61
CA SER A 23 0.33 5.66 42.50
C SER A 23 -0.09 6.04 41.08
N GLU A 24 -1.27 5.54 40.67
CA GLU A 24 -1.89 5.83 39.39
C GLU A 24 -2.83 7.04 39.52
N VAL A 25 -2.31 8.24 39.23
CA VAL A 25 -3.10 9.47 39.17
C VAL A 25 -3.25 9.88 37.70
N GLU A 26 -4.46 10.22 37.26
CA GLU A 26 -4.70 10.63 35.87
C GLU A 26 -3.90 11.89 35.50
N ALA A 27 -3.20 11.83 34.38
CA ALA A 27 -2.45 12.96 33.85
C ALA A 27 -3.40 13.95 33.15
N THR A 28 -3.25 15.23 33.45
CA THR A 28 -4.04 16.31 32.86
C THR A 28 -3.23 17.17 31.89
N ALA A 29 -1.90 17.02 31.89
CA ALA A 29 -0.98 17.75 31.04
C ALA A 29 0.15 16.84 30.55
N SER A 30 0.76 17.21 29.42
CA SER A 30 1.99 16.59 28.92
C SER A 30 3.06 17.66 28.77
N LEU A 31 4.19 17.46 29.43
CA LEU A 31 5.36 18.32 29.37
C LEU A 31 6.39 17.69 28.43
N LYS A 32 6.88 18.44 27.45
CA LYS A 32 7.94 17.98 26.53
C LYS A 32 9.20 18.81 26.72
N LEU A 33 10.33 18.14 26.92
CA LEU A 33 11.65 18.77 26.94
C LEU A 33 12.58 17.98 26.02
N GLY A 34 12.95 18.58 24.88
CA GLY A 34 13.75 17.89 23.87
C GLY A 34 13.01 16.67 23.30
N ARG A 35 13.53 15.47 23.55
CA ARG A 35 12.96 14.19 23.08
C ARG A 35 12.08 13.50 24.11
N ASP A 36 12.12 13.96 25.35
CA ASP A 36 11.44 13.32 26.46
C ASP A 36 10.07 13.96 26.67
N THR A 37 9.09 13.13 26.99
CA THR A 37 7.71 13.54 27.29
C THR A 37 7.33 12.97 28.64
N TRP A 38 6.81 13.82 29.52
CA TRP A 38 6.25 13.43 30.81
C TRP A 38 4.78 13.78 30.90
N HIS A 39 3.97 12.85 31.36
CA HIS A 39 2.56 13.03 31.65
C HIS A 39 2.40 13.40 33.11
N LEU A 40 1.77 14.54 33.40
CA LEU A 40 1.70 15.10 34.75
C LEU A 40 0.25 15.40 35.13
N CYS A 41 -0.09 15.14 36.39
CA CYS A 41 -1.28 15.70 37.01
C CYS A 41 -1.11 17.21 37.25
N LEU A 42 -2.20 17.92 37.53
CA LEU A 42 -2.19 19.38 37.72
C LEU A 42 -1.16 19.85 38.75
N GLU A 43 -1.06 19.16 39.90
CA GLU A 43 -0.14 19.51 40.98
C GLU A 43 1.32 19.41 40.55
N HIS A 44 1.68 18.30 39.91
CA HIS A 44 3.04 18.09 39.43
C HIS A 44 3.37 18.99 38.24
N ASN A 45 2.42 19.30 37.36
CA ASN A 45 2.62 20.25 36.28
C ASN A 45 2.97 21.65 36.81
N VAL A 46 2.23 22.15 37.80
CA VAL A 46 2.51 23.45 38.42
C VAL A 46 3.86 23.45 39.13
N SER A 47 4.18 22.37 39.85
CA SER A 47 5.45 22.24 40.58
C SER A 47 6.65 22.18 39.63
N PHE A 48 6.59 21.33 38.60
CA PHE A 48 7.64 21.24 37.58
C PHE A 48 7.77 22.52 36.77
N GLY A 49 6.66 23.16 36.40
CA GLY A 49 6.66 24.43 35.67
C GLY A 49 7.41 25.53 36.43
N ARG A 50 7.23 25.61 37.76
CA ARG A 50 7.99 26.54 38.61
C ARG A 50 9.49 26.25 38.58
N TYR A 51 9.90 24.99 38.78
CA TYR A 51 11.32 24.63 38.71
C TYR A 51 11.94 24.94 37.35
N LEU A 52 11.20 24.74 36.25
CA LEU A 52 11.68 25.10 34.92
C LEU A 52 11.83 26.61 34.74
N CYS A 53 10.87 27.40 35.22
CA CYS A 53 11.00 28.87 35.19
C CYS A 53 12.18 29.34 36.05
N ASP A 54 12.41 28.72 37.20
CA ASP A 54 13.56 29.06 38.06
C ASP A 54 14.90 28.68 37.40
N ALA A 55 14.95 27.54 36.70
CA ALA A 55 16.18 27.03 36.08
C ALA A 55 16.51 27.69 34.74
N LEU A 56 15.51 27.97 33.91
CA LEU A 56 15.67 28.48 32.54
C LEU A 56 15.39 29.98 32.43
N GLY A 57 14.87 30.59 33.49
CA GLY A 57 14.27 31.92 33.45
C GLY A 57 12.79 31.85 33.10
N ALA A 58 11.99 32.71 33.73
CA ALA A 58 10.61 32.90 33.30
C ALA A 58 10.65 33.42 31.85
N PRO A 59 9.80 32.90 30.94
CA PRO A 59 9.57 33.59 29.68
C PRO A 59 9.18 35.04 30.00
N PRO A 60 9.60 36.04 29.19
CA PRO A 60 9.11 37.40 29.39
C PRO A 60 7.59 37.30 29.48
N GLU A 61 7.00 37.94 30.50
CA GLU A 61 5.55 38.10 30.57
C GLU A 61 5.12 38.71 29.25
N SER A 62 4.65 37.88 28.33
CA SER A 62 3.86 38.37 27.23
C SER A 62 2.67 38.98 27.94
N GLU A 63 2.63 40.32 27.99
CA GLU A 63 1.39 41.03 28.21
C GLU A 63 0.34 40.25 27.43
N ALA A 64 -0.62 39.69 28.18
CA ALA A 64 -1.85 39.26 27.58
C ALA A 64 -2.46 40.55 27.04
N VAL A 65 -2.11 40.87 25.79
CA VAL A 65 -2.75 41.92 25.03
C VAL A 65 -4.21 41.48 25.04
N GLU A 66 -5.07 42.22 25.75
CA GLU A 66 -6.49 42.25 25.43
C GLU A 66 -6.56 42.69 23.97
N VAL A 67 -6.58 41.71 23.08
CA VAL A 67 -6.84 41.93 21.66
C VAL A 67 -8.31 42.34 21.63
N GLU A 68 -8.58 43.65 21.60
CA GLU A 68 -9.84 44.15 21.04
C GLU A 68 -10.09 43.40 19.73
N PRO A 69 -11.33 42.97 19.40
CA PRO A 69 -11.60 42.21 18.19
C PRO A 69 -11.47 43.13 16.97
N VAL A 70 -10.25 43.54 16.65
CA VAL A 70 -9.84 43.89 15.32
C VAL A 70 -10.14 42.66 14.50
N SER A 71 -11.06 42.82 13.57
CA SER A 71 -11.34 41.83 12.54
C SER A 71 -10.06 41.64 11.74
N GLU A 72 -9.19 40.75 12.22
CA GLU A 72 -8.12 40.19 11.41
C GLU A 72 -8.80 39.64 10.15
N PRO A 73 -8.34 40.02 8.94
CA PRO A 73 -8.72 39.26 7.76
C PRO A 73 -8.35 37.81 8.07
N GLU A 74 -9.31 36.89 7.86
CA GLU A 74 -9.09 35.46 8.06
C GLU A 74 -7.69 35.11 7.55
N PRO A 75 -6.81 34.53 8.39
CA PRO A 75 -5.51 34.11 7.93
C PRO A 75 -5.75 33.22 6.71
N GLU A 76 -5.23 33.65 5.55
CA GLU A 76 -5.24 32.80 4.38
C GLU A 76 -4.67 31.45 4.83
N PRO A 77 -5.37 30.33 4.55
CA PRO A 77 -4.97 29.03 5.05
C PRO A 77 -3.50 28.83 4.69
N GLU A 78 -2.67 28.58 5.70
CA GLU A 78 -1.31 28.09 5.46
C GLU A 78 -1.43 26.97 4.43
N PRO A 79 -0.65 27.01 3.33
CA PRO A 79 -0.75 25.98 2.32
C PRO A 79 -0.55 24.64 3.01
N GLU A 80 -1.58 23.78 2.95
CA GLU A 80 -1.49 22.41 3.42
C GLU A 80 -0.17 21.83 2.88
N PRO A 81 0.65 21.16 3.72
CA PRO A 81 1.89 20.60 3.24
C PRO A 81 1.57 19.76 2.01
N GLU A 82 2.16 20.10 0.86
CA GLU A 82 1.95 19.38 -0.38
C GLU A 82 2.09 17.89 -0.05
N PRO A 83 1.08 17.05 -0.35
CA PRO A 83 1.10 15.66 0.05
C PRO A 83 2.39 15.06 -0.50
N ALA A 84 3.27 14.62 0.41
CA ALA A 84 4.55 14.04 0.04
C ALA A 84 4.29 13.01 -1.06
N ALA A 85 4.90 13.21 -2.24
CA ALA A 85 4.60 12.43 -3.42
C ALA A 85 4.74 10.93 -3.07
N VAL A 86 3.61 10.23 -3.06
CA VAL A 86 3.55 8.83 -2.67
C VAL A 86 4.45 8.05 -3.63
N GLN A 87 5.43 7.34 -3.08
CA GLN A 87 6.32 6.55 -3.90
C GLN A 87 5.53 5.41 -4.55
N SER A 88 5.76 5.18 -5.84
CA SER A 88 5.02 4.20 -6.60
C SER A 88 5.84 2.93 -6.85
N VAL A 89 5.17 1.79 -6.97
CA VAL A 89 5.75 0.47 -7.15
C VAL A 89 5.00 -0.24 -8.28
N MET A 90 5.75 -0.87 -9.17
CA MET A 90 5.19 -1.72 -10.22
C MET A 90 5.21 -3.19 -9.78
N ILE A 91 4.14 -3.92 -10.06
CA ILE A 91 4.10 -5.39 -9.91
C ILE A 91 3.99 -6.03 -11.29
N ALA A 92 4.90 -6.92 -11.65
CA ALA A 92 4.90 -7.68 -12.89
C ALA A 92 4.84 -9.18 -12.60
N GLY A 93 3.78 -9.86 -13.07
CA GLY A 93 3.59 -11.29 -12.82
C GLY A 93 2.92 -11.59 -11.48
N GLU A 94 2.60 -12.85 -11.25
CA GLU A 94 1.90 -13.31 -10.05
C GLU A 94 2.87 -13.44 -8.87
N VAL A 95 2.45 -13.02 -7.68
CA VAL A 95 3.29 -13.07 -6.48
C VAL A 95 3.07 -14.41 -5.77
N PRO A 96 4.08 -15.26 -5.59
CA PRO A 96 3.89 -16.57 -4.98
C PRO A 96 3.27 -16.48 -3.57
N GLY A 97 2.15 -17.16 -3.39
CA GLY A 97 1.43 -17.22 -2.11
C GLY A 97 0.58 -15.99 -1.79
N TYR A 98 0.34 -15.11 -2.76
CA TYR A 98 -0.58 -13.98 -2.66
C TYR A 98 -1.50 -13.95 -3.87
N GLU A 99 -2.78 -13.68 -3.64
CA GLU A 99 -3.67 -13.28 -4.72
C GLU A 99 -3.26 -11.89 -5.23
N TRP A 100 -3.60 -11.60 -6.48
CA TRP A 100 -3.20 -10.36 -7.14
C TRP A 100 -3.64 -9.11 -6.35
N ASP A 101 -4.87 -9.10 -5.85
CA ASP A 101 -5.40 -7.96 -5.11
C ASP A 101 -4.75 -7.83 -3.72
N ASP A 102 -4.53 -8.97 -3.04
CA ASP A 102 -3.86 -9.01 -1.73
C ASP A 102 -2.41 -8.48 -1.81
N ALA A 103 -1.69 -8.82 -2.89
CA ALA A 103 -0.34 -8.30 -3.10
C ALA A 103 -0.33 -6.78 -3.27
N ARG A 104 -1.32 -6.22 -3.98
CA ARG A 104 -1.44 -4.76 -4.15
C ARG A 104 -1.82 -4.08 -2.84
N GLU A 105 -2.76 -4.66 -2.09
CA GLU A 105 -3.16 -4.14 -0.79
C GLU A 105 -2.00 -4.17 0.21
N ALA A 106 -1.22 -5.25 0.23
CA ALA A 106 -0.03 -5.35 1.08
C ALA A 106 0.99 -4.23 0.76
N VAL A 107 1.23 -3.93 -0.52
CA VAL A 107 2.11 -2.83 -0.93
C VAL A 107 1.54 -1.45 -0.56
N ARG A 108 0.22 -1.25 -0.69
CA ARG A 108 -0.45 -0.01 -0.25
C ARG A 108 -0.39 0.19 1.26
N ASN A 109 -0.50 -0.88 2.03
CA ASN A 109 -0.39 -0.83 3.50
C ASN A 109 1.02 -0.43 3.96
N LEU A 110 2.04 -0.58 3.09
CA LEU A 110 3.39 -0.06 3.32
C LEU A 110 3.55 1.41 2.93
N GLY A 111 2.50 2.06 2.43
CA GLY A 111 2.52 3.45 2.01
C GLY A 111 2.97 3.68 0.57
N TYR A 112 3.03 2.64 -0.27
CA TYR A 112 3.36 2.76 -1.68
C TYR A 112 2.11 2.77 -2.57
N GLU A 113 2.14 3.50 -3.67
CA GLU A 113 1.12 3.42 -4.71
C GLU A 113 1.46 2.31 -5.72
N VAL A 114 0.47 1.50 -6.14
CA VAL A 114 0.72 0.45 -7.14
C VAL A 114 0.32 0.93 -8.54
N VAL A 115 1.31 1.15 -9.40
CA VAL A 115 1.14 1.68 -10.76
C VAL A 115 1.31 0.63 -11.84
N GLY A 116 0.69 0.88 -13.01
CA GLY A 116 0.78 0.00 -14.18
C GLY A 116 1.94 0.32 -15.12
N ARG A 117 2.46 1.56 -15.05
CA ARG A 117 3.52 2.14 -15.87
C ARG A 117 4.48 2.86 -14.93
N ALA A 118 5.76 2.91 -15.30
CA ALA A 118 6.71 3.69 -14.55
C ALA A 118 6.49 5.18 -14.78
N ASP A 119 6.46 5.92 -13.68
CA ASP A 119 6.52 7.37 -13.59
C ASP A 119 7.78 7.81 -12.83
N ASP A 120 7.87 9.10 -12.52
CA ASP A 120 9.04 9.66 -11.85
C ASP A 120 9.04 9.38 -10.34
N SER A 121 7.91 8.94 -9.77
CA SER A 121 7.81 8.49 -8.37
C SER A 121 8.01 6.97 -8.23
N THR A 122 8.23 6.24 -9.33
CA THR A 122 8.38 4.79 -9.29
C THR A 122 9.74 4.38 -8.75
N VAL A 123 9.75 3.80 -7.55
CA VAL A 123 10.98 3.43 -6.84
C VAL A 123 11.35 1.96 -6.98
N LEU A 124 10.41 1.09 -7.35
CA LEU A 124 10.67 -0.35 -7.38
C LEU A 124 9.80 -1.11 -8.40
N LEU A 125 10.39 -2.12 -9.02
CA LEU A 125 9.67 -3.17 -9.76
C LEU A 125 9.70 -4.49 -8.96
N ILE A 126 8.53 -4.98 -8.56
CA ILE A 126 8.33 -6.32 -8.01
C ILE A 126 8.10 -7.29 -9.16
N LEU A 127 8.96 -8.29 -9.26
CA LEU A 127 8.93 -9.29 -10.32
C LEU A 127 8.49 -10.66 -9.77
N GLY A 128 7.28 -11.06 -10.12
CA GLY A 128 6.69 -12.36 -9.82
C GLY A 128 6.78 -13.37 -10.96
N GLU A 129 6.05 -14.46 -10.83
CA GLU A 129 5.95 -15.52 -11.83
C GLU A 129 5.32 -15.01 -13.13
N GLY A 130 5.95 -15.30 -14.26
CA GLY A 130 5.53 -14.81 -15.58
C GLY A 130 5.75 -13.30 -15.80
N GLY A 131 6.35 -12.58 -14.85
CA GLY A 131 6.65 -11.15 -14.97
C GLY A 131 7.67 -10.83 -16.07
N ASP A 132 8.53 -11.79 -16.39
CA ASP A 132 9.50 -11.79 -17.50
C ASP A 132 8.84 -11.61 -18.88
N ARG A 133 7.56 -11.97 -19.00
CA ARG A 133 6.75 -11.79 -20.22
C ARG A 133 6.24 -10.36 -20.40
N ASN A 134 6.30 -9.53 -19.35
CA ASN A 134 5.82 -8.16 -19.38
C ASN A 134 6.90 -7.20 -19.89
N ALA A 135 7.16 -7.27 -21.20
CA ALA A 135 8.22 -6.51 -21.85
C ALA A 135 8.11 -4.99 -21.66
N THR A 136 6.89 -4.45 -21.50
CA THR A 136 6.69 -3.02 -21.26
C THR A 136 7.23 -2.61 -19.89
N LYS A 137 6.86 -3.32 -18.81
CA LYS A 137 7.33 -2.98 -17.45
C LYS A 137 8.83 -3.20 -17.27
N LEU A 138 9.39 -4.23 -17.90
CA LEU A 138 10.83 -4.49 -17.87
C LEU A 138 11.61 -3.43 -18.63
N ARG A 139 11.08 -2.99 -19.78
CA ARG A 139 11.69 -1.88 -20.54
C ARG A 139 11.62 -0.58 -19.74
N ASP A 140 10.45 -0.24 -19.19
CA ASP A 140 10.27 0.96 -18.36
C ASP A 140 11.24 0.97 -17.17
N ALA A 141 11.41 -0.18 -16.49
CA ALA A 141 12.36 -0.32 -15.39
C ALA A 141 13.82 -0.20 -15.86
N SER A 142 14.17 -0.80 -17.01
CA SER A 142 15.51 -0.71 -17.60
C SER A 142 15.88 0.73 -17.99
N GLU A 143 14.97 1.44 -18.67
CA GLU A 143 15.22 2.78 -19.19
C GLU A 143 15.37 3.81 -18.07
N ARG A 144 14.63 3.62 -16.97
CA ARG A 144 14.63 4.51 -15.81
C ARG A 144 15.60 4.07 -14.70
N GLY A 145 16.29 2.94 -14.86
CA GLY A 145 17.20 2.40 -13.84
C GLY A 145 16.50 2.00 -12.54
N ILE A 146 15.24 1.58 -12.62
CA ILE A 146 14.43 1.22 -11.45
C ILE A 146 14.92 -0.12 -10.90
N PRO A 147 15.22 -0.21 -9.59
CA PRO A 147 15.67 -1.46 -8.99
C PRO A 147 14.56 -2.52 -9.03
N VAL A 148 14.97 -3.78 -9.14
CA VAL A 148 14.05 -4.92 -9.21
C VAL A 148 14.14 -5.73 -7.94
N MET A 149 12.99 -6.15 -7.43
CA MET A 149 12.84 -7.14 -6.39
C MET A 149 12.23 -8.42 -7.00
N ASP A 150 13.01 -9.47 -7.11
CA ASP A 150 12.58 -10.77 -7.61
C ASP A 150 11.92 -11.58 -6.48
N VAL A 151 10.59 -11.68 -6.53
CA VAL A 151 9.76 -12.39 -5.56
C VAL A 151 9.43 -13.82 -5.96
N ARG A 152 10.01 -14.33 -7.06
CA ARG A 152 9.89 -15.75 -7.45
C ARG A 152 10.52 -16.68 -6.42
N LYS A 153 11.45 -16.18 -5.60
CA LYS A 153 11.96 -16.90 -4.43
C LYS A 153 10.83 -17.02 -3.38
N PRO A 154 10.41 -18.25 -3.01
CA PRO A 154 9.31 -18.45 -2.07
C PRO A 154 9.51 -17.67 -0.76
N GLY A 155 8.46 -16.96 -0.34
CA GLY A 155 8.46 -16.24 0.93
C GLY A 155 9.20 -14.89 0.93
N ARG A 156 9.91 -14.51 -0.14
CA ARG A 156 10.63 -13.23 -0.18
C ARG A 156 9.70 -12.02 -0.04
N PHE A 157 8.60 -12.02 -0.80
CA PHE A 157 7.59 -10.96 -0.70
C PHE A 157 6.99 -10.90 0.71
N LYS A 158 6.59 -12.06 1.25
CA LYS A 158 6.05 -12.18 2.61
C LYS A 158 7.01 -11.63 3.68
N SER A 159 8.30 -11.91 3.56
CA SER A 159 9.32 -11.38 4.47
C SER A 159 9.45 -9.86 4.36
N ALA A 160 9.45 -9.32 3.14
CA ALA A 160 9.53 -7.88 2.87
C ALA A 160 8.31 -7.12 3.41
N ILE A 161 7.11 -7.67 3.22
CA ILE A 161 5.88 -7.10 3.80
C ILE A 161 5.95 -7.11 5.34
N ARG A 162 6.47 -8.19 5.94
CA ARG A 162 6.62 -8.28 7.40
C ARG A 162 7.69 -7.36 7.97
N SER A 163 8.78 -7.12 7.24
CA SER A 163 9.83 -6.17 7.66
C SER A 163 9.44 -4.73 7.42
N GLY A 164 8.39 -4.47 6.62
CA GLY A 164 7.95 -3.12 6.27
C GLY A 164 8.78 -2.46 5.17
N GLU A 165 9.66 -3.21 4.51
CA GLU A 165 10.67 -2.66 3.60
C GLU A 165 10.77 -3.50 2.32
N LEU A 166 10.63 -2.85 1.17
CA LEU A 166 10.74 -3.46 -0.15
C LEU A 166 12.12 -3.17 -0.74
N VAL A 167 13.05 -4.11 -0.56
CA VAL A 167 14.44 -3.96 -1.01
C VAL A 167 14.62 -4.55 -2.42
N GLY A 168 14.94 -3.67 -3.37
CA GLY A 168 15.39 -4.06 -4.70
C GLY A 168 16.89 -4.35 -4.77
N GLY A 169 17.37 -4.72 -5.96
CA GLY A 169 18.79 -5.01 -6.22
C GLY A 169 19.03 -6.36 -6.90
N ASP A 170 17.96 -7.08 -7.26
CA ASP A 170 18.08 -8.24 -8.12
C ASP A 170 18.37 -7.82 -9.57
N PRO A 171 19.07 -8.66 -10.34
CA PRO A 171 19.29 -8.38 -11.75
C PRO A 171 17.96 -8.32 -12.50
N LEU A 172 17.75 -7.23 -13.24
CA LEU A 172 16.62 -7.10 -14.16
C LEU A 172 16.77 -8.17 -15.26
N PRO A 173 15.82 -9.10 -15.41
CA PRO A 173 15.90 -10.09 -16.47
C PRO A 173 15.65 -9.44 -17.83
N GLU A 174 16.30 -9.98 -18.86
CA GLU A 174 15.95 -9.63 -20.23
C GLU A 174 14.48 -10.03 -20.48
N PRO A 175 13.68 -9.16 -21.13
CA PRO A 175 12.30 -9.48 -21.45
C PRO A 175 12.29 -10.75 -22.30
N ALA A 176 11.69 -11.81 -21.77
CA ALA A 176 11.59 -13.06 -22.48
C ALA A 176 10.93 -12.77 -23.83
N LYS A 177 11.59 -13.14 -24.93
CA LYS A 177 10.94 -13.13 -26.24
C LYS A 177 9.76 -14.08 -26.13
N VAL A 178 8.58 -13.52 -25.96
CA VAL A 178 7.36 -14.29 -25.94
C VAL A 178 7.16 -14.79 -27.37
N ASP A 179 7.74 -15.94 -27.70
CA ASP A 179 7.08 -16.84 -28.63
C ASP A 179 5.69 -17.03 -28.02
N ARG A 180 4.67 -16.53 -28.71
CA ARG A 180 3.28 -16.65 -28.27
C ARG A 180 2.92 -18.14 -28.32
N SER A 181 3.32 -18.92 -27.32
CA SER A 181 2.96 -20.33 -27.16
C SER A 181 1.51 -20.43 -26.63
N GLY A 182 0.61 -19.77 -27.34
CA GLY A 182 -0.80 -19.67 -27.07
C GLY A 182 -1.41 -18.93 -28.25
N MET A 183 -2.30 -19.62 -28.98
CA MET A 183 -3.04 -19.03 -30.11
C MET A 183 -3.55 -17.64 -29.73
N SER A 184 -3.34 -16.65 -30.60
CA SER A 184 -3.84 -15.30 -30.35
C SER A 184 -5.34 -15.33 -30.05
N GLU A 185 -5.89 -14.42 -29.26
CA GLU A 185 -7.32 -14.44 -28.92
C GLU A 185 -8.21 -14.44 -30.19
N ARG A 186 -7.74 -13.82 -31.28
CA ARG A 186 -8.39 -13.86 -32.60
C ARG A 186 -8.38 -15.25 -33.23
N GLU A 187 -7.28 -15.97 -33.07
CA GLU A 187 -7.06 -17.33 -33.56
C GLU A 187 -7.79 -18.37 -32.70
N ARG A 188 -7.73 -18.24 -31.37
CA ARG A 188 -8.57 -19.00 -30.42
C ARG A 188 -10.05 -18.83 -30.75
N ASN A 189 -10.51 -17.60 -30.95
CA ASN A 189 -11.89 -17.33 -31.34
C ASN A 189 -12.23 -17.85 -32.75
N ARG A 190 -11.24 -18.00 -33.65
CA ARG A 190 -11.44 -18.62 -34.97
C ARG A 190 -11.60 -20.14 -34.83
N ALA A 191 -10.75 -20.78 -34.02
CA ALA A 191 -10.80 -22.20 -33.71
C ALA A 191 -12.11 -22.58 -33.00
N VAL A 192 -12.52 -21.83 -31.97
CA VAL A 192 -13.79 -22.05 -31.25
C VAL A 192 -14.98 -21.96 -32.21
N ARG A 193 -14.99 -21.02 -33.18
CA ARG A 193 -16.07 -20.91 -34.16
C ARG A 193 -16.06 -22.02 -35.20
N ALA A 194 -14.89 -22.50 -35.61
CA ALA A 194 -14.76 -23.64 -36.53
C ALA A 194 -15.31 -24.90 -35.88
N TRP A 195 -14.84 -25.21 -34.67
CA TRP A 195 -15.32 -26.33 -33.88
C TRP A 195 -16.82 -26.23 -33.58
N ALA A 196 -17.30 -25.06 -33.17
CA ALA A 196 -18.72 -24.86 -32.88
C ALA A 196 -19.60 -25.17 -34.10
N ARG A 197 -19.19 -24.75 -35.31
CA ARG A 197 -19.92 -25.08 -36.55
C ARG A 197 -19.87 -26.58 -36.88
N GLU A 198 -18.72 -27.21 -36.68
CA GLU A 198 -18.55 -28.66 -36.88
C GLU A 198 -19.39 -29.49 -35.90
N ASN A 199 -19.64 -28.97 -34.70
CA ASN A 199 -20.46 -29.62 -33.67
C ASN A 199 -21.92 -29.15 -33.67
N GLY A 200 -22.35 -28.42 -34.72
CA GLY A 200 -23.76 -28.04 -34.92
C GLY A 200 -24.23 -26.84 -34.09
N TYR A 201 -23.34 -26.10 -33.41
CA TYR A 201 -23.69 -24.88 -32.69
C TYR A 201 -23.88 -23.69 -33.64
N ALA A 202 -24.93 -22.90 -33.41
CA ALA A 202 -25.18 -21.65 -34.13
C ALA A 202 -24.30 -20.52 -33.56
N VAL A 203 -23.22 -20.16 -34.28
CA VAL A 203 -22.30 -19.07 -33.91
C VAL A 203 -22.24 -17.98 -34.97
N PRO A 204 -22.27 -16.69 -34.57
CA PRO A 204 -22.06 -15.57 -35.50
C PRO A 204 -20.67 -15.59 -36.16
N THR A 205 -20.61 -15.21 -37.44
CA THR A 205 -19.37 -15.09 -38.22
C THR A 205 -18.44 -14.00 -37.70
N LYS A 206 -18.99 -12.98 -37.03
CA LYS A 206 -18.26 -11.86 -36.40
C LYS A 206 -18.89 -11.51 -35.05
N GLY A 207 -18.08 -11.07 -34.10
CA GLY A 207 -18.54 -10.61 -32.78
C GLY A 207 -18.34 -11.63 -31.65
N ARG A 208 -18.96 -11.37 -30.49
CA ARG A 208 -18.79 -12.15 -29.27
C ARG A 208 -19.33 -13.58 -29.45
N ILE A 209 -18.56 -14.58 -29.00
CA ILE A 209 -18.97 -15.99 -29.00
C ILE A 209 -19.95 -16.21 -27.84
N PRO A 210 -21.11 -16.86 -28.04
CA PRO A 210 -22.04 -17.18 -26.98
C PRO A 210 -21.38 -17.98 -25.85
N MET A 211 -21.74 -17.67 -24.61
CA MET A 211 -21.09 -18.24 -23.42
C MET A 211 -21.17 -19.77 -23.36
N HIS A 212 -22.31 -20.36 -23.75
CA HIS A 212 -22.51 -21.81 -23.77
C HIS A 212 -21.55 -22.53 -24.73
N VAL A 213 -21.18 -21.91 -25.85
CA VAL A 213 -20.21 -22.47 -26.81
C VAL A 213 -18.79 -22.42 -26.26
N ARG A 214 -18.45 -21.36 -25.50
CA ARG A 214 -17.15 -21.27 -24.82
C ARG A 214 -16.98 -22.37 -23.76
N HIS A 215 -18.00 -22.56 -22.91
CA HIS A 215 -17.98 -23.63 -21.91
C HIS A 215 -17.86 -25.01 -22.55
N ALA A 216 -18.60 -25.28 -23.64
CA ALA A 216 -18.53 -26.56 -24.32
C ALA A 216 -17.13 -26.83 -24.93
N TRP A 217 -16.46 -25.79 -25.42
CA TRP A 217 -15.08 -25.88 -25.90
C TRP A 217 -14.06 -26.11 -24.76
N GLU A 218 -14.22 -25.44 -23.63
CA GLU A 218 -13.33 -25.58 -22.47
C GLU A 218 -13.43 -26.99 -21.85
N HIS A 219 -14.64 -27.56 -21.77
CA HIS A 219 -14.83 -28.94 -21.29
C HIS A 219 -14.33 -30.02 -22.27
N ARG A 220 -14.16 -29.70 -23.56
CA ARG A 220 -13.49 -30.60 -24.50
C ARG A 220 -12.03 -30.80 -24.10
N ASP A 221 -11.29 -29.72 -23.88
CA ASP A 221 -9.87 -29.80 -23.52
C ASP A 221 -9.67 -30.53 -22.18
N GLU A 222 -10.60 -30.37 -21.23
CA GLU A 222 -10.61 -31.13 -19.97
C GLU A 222 -10.86 -32.64 -20.15
N SER A 223 -11.70 -33.02 -21.12
CA SER A 223 -11.99 -34.43 -21.41
C SER A 223 -10.91 -35.10 -22.28
N GLU A 224 -10.33 -34.38 -23.25
CA GLU A 224 -9.18 -34.86 -24.03
C GLU A 224 -7.91 -34.96 -23.17
N GLY A 225 -7.72 -34.04 -22.22
CA GLY A 225 -6.63 -34.10 -21.24
C GLY A 225 -6.74 -35.27 -20.25
N LYS A 226 -7.97 -35.68 -19.89
CA LYS A 226 -8.21 -36.89 -19.09
C LYS A 226 -8.06 -38.19 -19.89
N ALA A 227 -8.36 -38.18 -21.19
CA ALA A 227 -8.21 -39.34 -22.06
C ALA A 227 -6.75 -39.59 -22.49
N ALA A 228 -5.90 -38.57 -22.56
CA ALA A 228 -4.48 -38.70 -22.89
C ALA A 228 -3.58 -39.11 -21.70
N ALA A 229 -4.12 -39.13 -20.48
CA ALA A 229 -3.40 -39.44 -19.25
C ALA A 229 -3.74 -40.82 -18.64
N ALA A 230 -4.53 -41.64 -19.35
CA ALA A 230 -4.91 -43.01 -18.99
C ALA A 230 -4.32 -44.02 -19.98
#